data_AF-A0A172TLC3-F1
#
_entry.id   AF-A0A172TLC3-F1
#
_cell.length_a   1.000
_cell.length_b   1.000
_cell.length_c   1.000
_cell.angle_alpha   90.00
_cell.angle_beta   90.00
_cell.angle_gamma   90.00
#
_symmetry.space_group_name_H-M   'P 1'
#
loop_
_entity.id
_entity.type
_entity.pdbx_description
1 polymer ?
#
loop_
_entity_poly.entity_id
_entity_poly.type
_entity_poly.pdbx_seq_one_letter_code
_entity_poly.pdbx_strand_id
1 'polypeptide(L)'
;MSRKWERMVQKNSKVSNKLRVKQGKGTISQTSVAGPDRYTGRSFILPLACAAVAVFFGFTFAGEERGTMYWFTVLSYLLLAVIFFLRKPYLAIGKDYVSTRKYGADKKMYAGSVDKITSQPGSIVITFKHSKNSWVLSRTWNRYDTVTIEPALQKFAQQNDVPFEVKAK
;
A
#
# COMPACT_ATOMS: atom_id res chain seq x y z
N MET A 1 15.95 -41.33 -0.17
CA MET A 1 16.11 -40.84 1.22
C MET A 1 15.34 -39.54 1.52
N SER A 2 15.05 -38.65 0.55
CA SER A 2 14.45 -37.32 0.86
C SER A 2 12.98 -37.32 1.28
N ARG A 3 12.11 -38.11 0.64
CA ARG A 3 10.64 -38.06 0.88
C ARG A 3 10.20 -38.47 2.29
N LYS A 4 10.88 -39.44 2.90
CA LYS A 4 10.55 -39.89 4.27
C LYS A 4 10.89 -38.79 5.27
N TRP A 5 12.01 -38.12 5.07
CA TRP A 5 12.43 -36.98 5.90
C TRP A 5 11.47 -35.80 5.76
N GLU A 6 11.09 -35.42 4.54
CA GLU A 6 10.10 -34.36 4.29
C GLU A 6 8.76 -34.64 5.00
N ARG A 7 8.26 -35.88 4.91
CA ARG A 7 7.02 -36.29 5.61
C ARG A 7 7.16 -36.20 7.13
N MET A 8 8.31 -36.57 7.69
CA MET A 8 8.58 -36.43 9.12
C MET A 8 8.64 -34.96 9.55
N VAL A 9 9.29 -34.09 8.77
CA VAL A 9 9.34 -32.65 9.03
C VAL A 9 7.94 -32.03 8.98
N GLN A 10 7.12 -32.38 7.99
CA GLN A 10 5.73 -31.92 7.89
C GLN A 10 4.89 -32.39 9.09
N LYS A 11 5.04 -33.65 9.53
CA LYS A 11 4.32 -34.18 10.68
C LYS A 11 4.73 -33.45 11.97
N ASN A 12 6.03 -33.26 12.20
CA ASN A 12 6.55 -32.56 13.37
C ASN A 12 6.12 -31.08 13.39
N SER A 13 6.12 -30.42 12.22
CA SER A 13 5.64 -29.04 12.08
C SER A 13 4.16 -28.92 12.44
N LYS A 14 3.32 -29.88 12.02
CA LYS A 14 1.88 -29.91 12.37
C LYS A 14 1.65 -30.10 13.87
N VAL A 15 2.41 -30.99 14.52
CA VAL A 15 2.30 -31.24 15.97
C VAL A 15 2.71 -30.00 16.75
N SER A 16 3.84 -29.38 16.39
CA SER A 16 4.32 -28.16 17.03
C SER A 16 3.34 -26.99 16.86
N ASN A 17 2.76 -26.80 15.66
CA ASN A 17 1.74 -25.79 15.42
C ASN A 17 0.49 -26.00 16.28
N LYS A 18 0.02 -27.24 16.47
CA LYS A 18 -1.13 -27.54 17.35
C LYS A 18 -0.85 -27.15 18.81
N LEU A 19 0.36 -27.42 19.30
CA LEU A 19 0.77 -27.04 20.66
C LEU A 19 0.86 -25.52 20.82
N ARG A 20 1.42 -24.82 19.84
CA ARG A 20 1.53 -23.35 19.85
C ARG A 20 0.16 -22.66 19.89
N VAL A 21 -0.78 -23.12 19.06
CA VAL A 21 -2.15 -22.58 19.05
C VAL A 21 -2.84 -22.79 20.40
N LYS A 22 -2.67 -23.96 21.03
CA LYS A 22 -3.18 -24.22 22.39
C LYS A 22 -2.57 -23.31 23.46
N GLN A 23 -1.34 -22.85 23.25
CA GLN A 23 -0.64 -21.90 24.11
C GLN A 23 -0.95 -20.42 23.78
N GLY A 24 -1.90 -20.15 22.88
CA GLY A 24 -2.19 -18.79 22.40
C GLY A 24 -1.09 -18.17 21.55
N LYS A 25 -0.09 -18.95 21.12
CA LYS A 25 1.00 -18.51 20.26
C LYS A 25 0.66 -18.76 18.80
N GLY A 26 1.08 -17.85 17.91
CA GLY A 26 0.98 -18.05 16.48
C GLY A 26 1.66 -19.35 16.04
N THR A 27 1.14 -19.96 14.97
CA THR A 27 1.81 -21.11 14.33
C THR A 27 3.24 -20.74 13.93
N ILE A 28 4.13 -21.72 13.73
CA ILE A 28 5.52 -21.47 13.29
C ILE A 28 5.54 -20.63 12.01
N SER A 29 4.62 -20.90 11.08
CA SER A 29 4.45 -20.10 9.86
C SER A 29 3.97 -18.66 10.11
N GLN A 30 3.23 -18.41 11.18
CA GLN A 30 2.78 -17.07 11.58
C GLN A 30 3.79 -16.34 12.49
N THR A 31 4.59 -17.06 13.28
CA THR A 31 5.57 -16.45 14.20
C THR A 31 6.71 -15.77 13.44
N SER A 32 7.06 -16.28 12.27
CA SER A 32 8.04 -15.65 11.37
C SER A 32 7.53 -14.35 10.75
N VAL A 33 6.20 -14.16 10.70
CA VAL A 33 5.51 -13.03 10.10
C VAL A 33 4.82 -12.26 11.22
N ALA A 34 5.60 -11.48 11.99
CA ALA A 34 5.05 -10.22 12.47
C ALA A 34 4.45 -9.56 11.21
N GLY A 35 3.13 -9.38 11.20
CA GLY A 35 2.43 -8.85 10.03
C GLY A 35 3.08 -7.54 9.61
N PRO A 36 3.20 -7.25 8.32
CA PRO A 36 3.83 -6.01 7.89
C PRO A 36 3.07 -4.83 8.50
N ASP A 37 3.80 -3.88 9.09
CA ASP A 37 3.21 -2.68 9.68
C ASP A 37 2.52 -1.91 8.56
N ARG A 38 1.18 -1.82 8.65
CA ARG A 38 0.35 -1.29 7.58
C ARG A 38 -0.09 0.13 7.90
N TYR A 39 0.44 1.06 7.12
CA TYR A 39 0.10 2.47 7.17
C TYR A 39 -0.91 2.79 6.08
N THR A 40 -2.08 3.28 6.47
CA THR A 40 -3.14 3.65 5.51
C THR A 40 -3.11 5.15 5.26
N GLY A 41 -3.38 5.54 4.02
CA GLY A 41 -3.55 6.92 3.61
C GLY A 41 -4.95 7.17 3.05
N ARG A 42 -5.13 8.33 2.42
CA ARG A 42 -6.36 8.70 1.72
C ARG A 42 -6.04 9.54 0.49
N SER A 43 -6.41 9.04 -0.69
CA SER A 43 -6.24 9.76 -1.95
C SER A 43 -7.56 10.41 -2.35
N PHE A 44 -7.55 11.74 -2.49
CA PHE A 44 -8.73 12.52 -2.88
C PHE A 44 -8.71 12.93 -4.35
N ILE A 45 -7.55 12.90 -5.01
CA ILE A 45 -7.36 13.43 -6.37
C ILE A 45 -8.32 12.77 -7.37
N LEU A 46 -8.31 11.44 -7.42
CA LEU A 46 -9.06 10.69 -8.42
C LEU A 46 -10.58 10.73 -8.17
N PRO A 47 -11.07 10.56 -6.91
CA PRO A 47 -12.48 10.82 -6.60
C PRO A 47 -12.92 12.25 -6.93
N LEU A 48 -12.09 13.26 -6.61
CA LEU A 48 -12.41 14.66 -6.86
C LEU A 48 -12.45 14.96 -8.36
N ALA A 49 -11.56 14.37 -9.16
CA ALA A 49 -11.59 14.49 -10.61
C ALA A 49 -12.87 13.90 -11.20
N CYS A 50 -13.29 12.70 -10.77
CA CYS A 50 -14.56 12.10 -11.21
C CYS A 50 -15.77 12.96 -10.79
N ALA A 51 -15.78 13.49 -9.57
CA ALA A 51 -16.83 14.38 -9.11
C ALA A 51 -16.86 15.70 -9.90
N ALA A 52 -15.70 16.29 -10.20
CA ALA A 52 -15.58 17.50 -11.01
C ALA A 52 -16.13 17.29 -12.42
N VAL A 53 -15.85 16.14 -13.04
CA VAL A 53 -16.44 15.76 -14.33
C VAL A 53 -17.96 15.67 -14.23
N ALA A 54 -18.50 15.00 -13.21
CA ALA A 54 -19.96 14.90 -13.01
C ALA A 54 -20.61 16.27 -12.84
N VAL A 55 -19.99 17.16 -12.06
CA VAL A 55 -20.45 18.55 -11.87
C VAL A 55 -20.36 19.34 -13.17
N PHE A 56 -19.27 19.21 -13.92
CA PHE A 56 -19.07 19.86 -15.21
C PHE A 56 -20.16 19.45 -16.22
N PHE A 57 -20.47 18.17 -16.34
CA PHE A 57 -21.60 17.71 -17.16
C PHE A 57 -22.92 18.31 -16.69
N GLY A 58 -23.12 18.40 -15.37
CA GLY A 58 -24.29 19.02 -14.75
C GLY A 58 -24.52 20.48 -15.13
N PHE A 59 -23.44 21.27 -15.19
CA PHE A 59 -23.47 22.69 -15.52
C PHE A 59 -23.47 22.97 -17.03
N THR A 60 -22.66 22.27 -17.81
CA THR A 60 -22.48 22.55 -19.25
C THR A 60 -23.75 22.26 -20.06
N PHE A 61 -24.51 21.22 -19.68
CA PHE A 61 -25.77 20.84 -20.35
C PHE A 61 -27.00 21.28 -19.55
N ALA A 62 -26.90 22.40 -18.82
CA ALA A 62 -28.00 22.98 -18.08
C ALA A 62 -28.97 23.68 -19.04
N GLY A 63 -30.06 23.00 -19.42
CA GLY A 63 -31.13 23.57 -20.26
C GLY A 63 -31.46 22.79 -21.54
N GLU A 64 -30.68 21.77 -21.89
CA GLU A 64 -30.98 20.89 -23.03
C GLU A 64 -31.88 19.70 -22.64
N GLU A 65 -32.60 19.13 -23.61
CA GLU A 65 -33.31 17.87 -23.41
C GLU A 65 -32.32 16.74 -23.11
N ARG A 66 -32.41 16.20 -21.89
CA ARG A 66 -31.51 15.17 -21.38
C ARG A 66 -32.08 13.79 -21.63
N GLY A 67 -31.53 13.09 -22.62
CA GLY A 67 -31.83 11.68 -22.83
C GLY A 67 -31.33 10.77 -21.69
N THR A 68 -31.85 9.54 -21.63
CA THR A 68 -31.48 8.52 -20.63
C THR A 68 -29.97 8.29 -20.53
N MET A 69 -29.26 8.37 -21.65
CA MET A 69 -27.80 8.16 -21.71
C MET A 69 -27.02 9.20 -20.89
N TYR A 70 -27.47 10.46 -20.88
CA TYR A 70 -26.83 11.53 -20.10
C TYR A 70 -26.83 11.22 -18.62
N TRP A 71 -28.00 10.86 -18.07
CA TRP A 71 -28.14 10.52 -16.66
C TRP A 71 -27.35 9.28 -16.28
N PHE A 72 -27.27 8.29 -17.17
CA PHE A 72 -26.43 7.12 -16.98
C PHE A 72 -24.95 7.49 -16.86
N THR A 73 -24.44 8.39 -17.71
CA THR A 73 -23.06 8.88 -17.65
C THR A 73 -22.78 9.64 -16.35
N VAL A 74 -23.64 10.59 -15.96
CA VAL A 74 -23.49 11.35 -14.71
C VAL A 74 -23.48 10.42 -13.49
N LEU A 75 -24.43 9.49 -13.44
CA LEU A 75 -24.53 8.51 -12.36
C LEU A 75 -23.29 7.61 -12.33
N SER A 76 -22.78 7.18 -13.48
CA SER A 76 -21.58 6.35 -13.59
C SER A 76 -20.33 7.06 -13.05
N TYR A 77 -20.16 8.36 -13.34
CA TYR A 77 -19.03 9.14 -12.80
C TYR A 77 -19.15 9.35 -11.29
N LEU A 78 -20.35 9.60 -10.77
CA LEU A 78 -20.58 9.69 -9.32
C LEU A 78 -20.28 8.35 -8.63
N LEU A 79 -20.74 7.23 -9.21
CA LEU A 79 -20.48 5.89 -8.71
C LEU A 79 -18.98 5.58 -8.70
N LEU A 80 -18.26 5.91 -9.78
CA LEU A 80 -16.80 5.79 -9.84
C LEU A 80 -16.11 6.63 -8.77
N ALA A 81 -16.53 7.88 -8.57
CA ALA A 81 -15.99 8.75 -7.53
C ALA A 81 -16.11 8.10 -6.14
N VAL A 82 -17.27 7.53 -5.83
CA VAL A 82 -17.52 6.79 -4.59
C VAL A 82 -16.62 5.56 -4.49
N ILE A 83 -16.56 4.71 -5.53
CA ILE A 83 -15.69 3.51 -5.51
C ILE A 83 -14.22 3.89 -5.24
N PHE A 84 -13.70 4.90 -5.93
CA PHE A 84 -12.32 5.32 -5.74
C PHE A 84 -12.09 5.96 -4.38
N PHE A 85 -13.10 6.62 -3.81
CA PHE A 85 -13.03 7.20 -2.48
C PHE A 85 -12.97 6.13 -1.37
N LEU A 86 -13.72 5.04 -1.51
CA LEU A 86 -13.65 3.90 -0.58
C LEU A 86 -12.32 3.13 -0.70
N ARG A 87 -11.64 3.24 -1.84
CA ARG A 87 -10.39 2.53 -2.10
C ARG A 87 -9.21 3.22 -1.40
N LYS A 88 -8.92 2.81 -0.18
CA LYS A 88 -7.82 3.36 0.63
C LYS A 88 -6.44 2.94 0.09
N PRO A 89 -5.53 3.88 -0.23
CA PRO A 89 -4.13 3.56 -0.49
C PRO A 89 -3.46 3.13 0.82
N TYR A 90 -2.55 2.16 0.74
CA TYR A 90 -1.81 1.67 1.91
C TYR A 90 -0.36 1.41 1.55
N LEU A 91 0.49 1.55 2.55
CA LEU A 91 1.90 1.17 2.57
C LEU A 91 2.06 0.09 3.64
N ALA A 92 2.58 -1.07 3.28
CA ALA A 92 2.92 -2.11 4.25
C ALA A 92 4.44 -2.28 4.29
N ILE A 93 5.02 -2.21 5.47
CA ILE A 93 6.46 -2.37 5.70
C ILE A 93 6.66 -3.73 6.36
N GLY A 94 7.22 -4.68 5.61
CA GLY A 94 7.69 -5.96 6.13
C GLY A 94 9.16 -5.89 6.54
N LYS A 95 9.71 -7.03 6.97
CA LYS A 95 11.13 -7.14 7.36
C LYS A 95 12.07 -6.92 6.17
N ASP A 96 11.74 -7.53 5.03
CA ASP A 96 12.56 -7.61 3.81
C ASP A 96 11.89 -6.95 2.60
N TYR A 97 10.68 -6.40 2.76
CA TYR A 97 9.93 -5.80 1.66
C TYR A 97 9.10 -4.60 2.09
N VAL A 98 8.82 -3.73 1.13
CA VAL A 98 7.82 -2.68 1.22
C VAL A 98 6.78 -2.93 0.14
N SER A 99 5.50 -2.88 0.49
CA SER A 99 4.40 -3.00 -0.47
C SER A 99 3.50 -1.78 -0.47
N THR A 100 3.03 -1.39 -1.65
CA THR A 100 2.04 -0.34 -1.82
C THR A 100 0.99 -0.79 -2.83
N ARG A 101 -0.23 -0.30 -2.67
CA ARG A 101 -1.25 -0.44 -3.71
C ARG A 101 -1.24 0.77 -4.64
N LYS A 102 -0.90 0.57 -5.92
CA LYS A 102 -0.87 1.64 -6.94
C LYS A 102 -1.49 1.13 -8.23
N TYR A 103 -2.37 1.93 -8.85
CA TYR A 103 -3.04 1.62 -10.13
C TYR A 103 -3.74 0.25 -10.19
N GLY A 104 -4.50 -0.12 -9.17
CA GLY A 104 -5.22 -1.40 -9.22
C GLY A 104 -4.47 -2.56 -8.58
N ALA A 105 -3.14 -2.57 -8.69
CA ALA A 105 -2.28 -3.69 -8.29
C ALA A 105 -1.53 -3.44 -6.98
N ASP A 106 -1.29 -4.51 -6.24
CA ASP A 106 -0.35 -4.51 -5.13
C ASP A 106 1.06 -4.65 -5.70
N LYS A 107 1.89 -3.63 -5.48
CA LYS A 107 3.31 -3.65 -5.84
C LYS A 107 4.11 -3.95 -4.60
N LYS A 108 4.81 -5.08 -4.59
CA LYS A 108 5.75 -5.48 -3.54
C LYS A 108 7.16 -5.28 -4.05
N MET A 109 7.99 -4.59 -3.27
CA MET A 109 9.40 -4.35 -3.57
C MET A 109 10.24 -4.91 -2.43
N TYR A 110 11.20 -5.76 -2.77
CA TYR A 110 12.16 -6.30 -1.81
C TYR A 110 13.27 -5.29 -1.54
N ALA A 111 13.89 -5.36 -0.37
CA ALA A 111 14.92 -4.41 0.06
C ALA A 111 16.09 -4.32 -0.92
N GLY A 112 16.51 -5.43 -1.53
CA GLY A 112 17.59 -5.44 -2.54
C GLY A 112 17.30 -4.58 -3.77
N SER A 113 16.02 -4.35 -4.11
CA SER A 113 15.58 -3.52 -5.22
C SER A 113 15.41 -2.04 -4.85
N VAL A 114 15.50 -1.70 -3.56
CA VAL A 114 15.45 -0.31 -3.07
C VAL A 114 16.85 0.28 -3.23
N ASP A 115 16.91 1.45 -3.88
CA ASP A 115 18.15 2.18 -4.10
C ASP A 115 18.44 3.10 -2.90
N LYS A 116 17.47 3.96 -2.58
CA LYS A 116 17.55 4.89 -1.46
C LYS A 116 16.18 5.31 -0.95
N ILE A 117 16.14 5.71 0.31
CA ILE A 117 14.97 6.30 0.95
C ILE A 117 15.33 7.73 1.36
N THR A 118 14.59 8.71 0.87
CA THR A 118 14.79 10.12 1.22
C THR A 118 13.60 10.60 2.04
N SER A 119 13.85 11.03 3.27
CA SER A 119 12.87 11.71 4.13
C SER A 119 12.96 13.22 3.91
N GLN A 120 11.82 13.84 3.60
CA GLN A 120 11.64 15.29 3.52
C GLN A 120 10.44 15.69 4.40
N PRO A 121 10.39 16.93 4.92
CA PRO A 121 9.25 17.42 5.69
C PRO A 121 7.94 17.25 4.91
N GLY A 122 7.09 16.31 5.33
CA GLY A 122 5.80 16.02 4.72
C GLY A 122 5.83 15.15 3.45
N SER A 123 6.98 14.61 3.05
CA SER A 123 7.07 13.60 2.00
C SER A 123 8.24 12.64 2.17
N ILE A 124 7.99 11.35 1.99
CA ILE A 124 9.04 10.32 1.96
C ILE A 124 9.10 9.75 0.55
N VAL A 125 10.30 9.68 -0.03
CA VAL A 125 10.53 9.17 -1.38
C VAL A 125 11.34 7.89 -1.30
N ILE A 126 10.80 6.81 -1.86
CA ILE A 126 11.49 5.54 -2.01
C ILE A 126 11.86 5.39 -3.48
N THR A 127 13.15 5.37 -3.77
CA THR A 127 13.70 5.16 -5.12
C THR A 127 14.14 3.71 -5.28
N PHE A 128 13.87 3.13 -6.45
CA PHE A 128 14.22 1.73 -6.75
C PHE A 128 15.36 1.66 -7.78
N LYS A 129 16.25 0.68 -7.64
CA LYS A 129 17.46 0.54 -8.49
C LYS A 129 17.13 0.29 -9.96
N HIS A 130 16.16 -0.58 -10.23
CA HIS A 130 15.82 -1.02 -11.59
C HIS A 130 14.57 -0.35 -12.16
N SER A 131 13.95 0.58 -11.43
CA SER A 131 12.74 1.27 -11.89
C SER A 131 12.93 2.77 -11.84
N LYS A 132 12.66 3.44 -12.97
CA LYS A 132 12.53 4.90 -13.01
C LYS A 132 11.37 5.42 -12.16
N ASN A 133 10.49 4.53 -11.69
CA ASN A 133 9.39 4.91 -10.80
C ASN A 133 9.92 5.05 -9.38
N SER A 134 9.60 6.16 -8.73
CA SER A 134 9.73 6.30 -7.28
C SER A 134 8.35 6.21 -6.62
N TRP A 135 8.34 5.76 -5.36
CA TRP A 135 7.16 5.86 -4.53
C TRP A 135 7.27 7.11 -3.67
N VAL A 136 6.37 8.05 -3.92
CA VAL A 136 6.28 9.31 -3.18
C VAL A 136 5.12 9.21 -2.20
N LEU A 137 5.46 9.15 -0.92
CA LEU A 137 4.54 9.11 0.21
C LEU A 137 4.41 10.55 0.74
N SER A 138 3.44 11.30 0.23
CA SER A 138 3.23 12.68 0.62
C SER A 138 2.06 12.83 1.59
N ARG A 139 2.22 13.70 2.59
CA ARG A 139 1.18 14.13 3.53
C ARG A 139 0.11 14.98 2.85
N THR A 140 0.45 15.78 1.85
CA THR A 140 -0.51 16.65 1.16
C THR A 140 -1.35 15.89 0.14
N TRP A 141 -0.72 15.06 -0.69
CA TRP A 141 -1.41 14.37 -1.79
C TRP A 141 -2.14 13.10 -1.36
N ASN A 142 -1.49 12.26 -0.54
CA ASN A 142 -1.99 10.95 -0.16
C ASN A 142 -2.35 10.84 1.33
N ARG A 143 -2.22 11.95 2.09
CA ARG A 143 -2.48 12.04 3.53
C ARG A 143 -1.90 10.86 4.32
N TYR A 144 -0.70 10.44 3.93
CA TYR A 144 0.05 9.52 4.75
C TYR A 144 0.53 10.24 6.01
N ASP A 145 0.49 9.53 7.13
CA ASP A 145 1.10 9.99 8.37
C ASP A 145 2.61 9.77 8.29
N THR A 146 3.32 10.77 7.79
CA THR A 146 4.78 10.70 7.63
C THR A 146 5.50 10.55 8.97
N VAL A 147 4.91 11.03 10.07
CA VAL A 147 5.52 11.00 11.42
C VAL A 147 5.61 9.57 11.94
N THR A 148 4.59 8.74 11.67
CA THR A 148 4.60 7.33 12.10
C THR A 148 5.33 6.41 11.13
N ILE A 149 5.38 6.77 9.84
CA ILE A 149 6.06 5.98 8.80
C ILE A 149 7.58 6.15 8.84
N GLU A 150 8.07 7.37 9.10
CA GLU A 150 9.49 7.69 9.13
C GLU A 150 10.33 6.77 10.03
N PRO A 151 9.99 6.57 11.33
CA PRO A 151 10.77 5.68 12.20
C PRO A 151 10.71 4.22 11.76
N ALA A 152 9.61 3.78 11.12
CA ALA A 152 9.49 2.42 10.60
C ALA A 152 10.37 2.21 9.36
N LEU A 153 10.42 3.20 8.45
CA LEU A 153 11.32 3.17 7.29
C LEU A 153 12.78 3.29 7.68
N GLN A 154 13.10 4.07 8.73
CA GLN A 154 14.46 4.16 9.26
C GLN A 154 14.92 2.80 9.81
N LYS A 155 14.08 2.09 10.56
CA LYS A 155 14.37 0.72 11.03
C LYS A 155 14.54 -0.25 9.87
N PHE A 156 13.68 -0.18 8.86
CA PHE A 156 13.79 -1.01 7.66
C PHE A 156 15.11 -0.75 6.91
N ALA A 157 15.50 0.52 6.79
CA ALA A 157 16.74 0.92 6.14
C ALA A 157 17.98 0.40 6.88
N GLN A 158 18.00 0.52 8.21
CA GLN A 158 19.06 -0.02 9.07
C GLN A 158 19.16 -1.55 9.00
N GLN A 159 18.03 -2.25 8.89
CA GLN A 159 18.01 -3.72 8.84
C GLN A 159 18.47 -4.32 7.51
N ASN A 160 18.36 -3.55 6.42
CA ASN A 160 18.61 -4.05 5.07
C ASN A 160 19.72 -3.27 4.35
N ASP A 161 20.53 -2.50 5.08
CA ASP A 161 21.63 -1.68 4.56
C ASP A 161 21.22 -0.75 3.40
N VAL A 162 20.04 -0.14 3.51
CA VAL A 162 19.54 0.81 2.51
C VAL A 162 19.92 2.24 2.93
N PRO A 163 20.48 3.07 2.02
CA PRO A 163 20.76 4.48 2.30
C PRO A 163 19.49 5.24 2.71
N PHE A 164 19.54 5.91 3.87
CA PHE A 164 18.48 6.76 4.38
C PHE A 164 18.97 8.20 4.48
N GLU A 165 18.49 9.07 3.58
CA GLU A 165 18.83 10.48 3.53
C GLU A 165 17.75 11.32 4.20
N VAL A 166 18.11 12.11 5.21
CA VAL A 166 17.22 13.13 5.78
C VAL A 166 17.54 14.47 5.14
N LYS A 167 16.67 14.95 4.25
CA LYS A 167 16.77 16.30 3.71
C LYS A 167 16.03 17.25 4.64
N ALA A 168 16.78 17.85 5.56
CA ALA A 168 16.34 19.05 6.27
C ALA A 168 16.25 20.20 5.25
N LYS A 169 15.18 20.98 5.35
CA LYS A 169 14.96 22.16 4.52
C LYS A 169 15.85 23.30 5.00
#